data_AF-A0A931VEU3-F1
#
_entry.id   AF-A0A931VEU3-F1
#
_cell.length_a   1.000
_cell.length_b   1.000
_cell.length_c   1.000
_cell.angle_alpha   90.00
_cell.angle_beta   90.00
_cell.angle_gamma   90.00
#
_symmetry.space_group_name_H-M   'P 1'
#
loop_
_entity.id
_entity.type
_entity.pdbx_description
1 polymer ?
#
loop_
_entity_poly.entity_id
_entity_poly.type
_entity_poly.pdbx_seq_one_letter_code
_entity_poly.pdbx_strand_id
1 'polypeptide(L)'
;MRKTAPVKKPLVFEWDTGNKEKNVKKHNVQNTETEEVFVNDPVILPDRTHSQKEERYFAFGVTNKGRKLIVSFTLRGEQQERIRPIMSRDQSKKERAYYQEEKSEVTKEK
;
A
#
# COMPACT_ATOMS: atom_id res chain seq x y z
N MET A 1 -15.42 1.66 -14.12
CA MET A 1 -13.97 1.37 -14.22
C MET A 1 -13.32 1.60 -12.86
N ARG A 2 -12.91 0.53 -12.17
CA ARG A 2 -12.12 0.64 -10.94
C ARG A 2 -10.72 1.11 -11.33
N LYS A 3 -10.34 2.32 -10.92
CA LYS A 3 -8.99 2.85 -11.14
C LYS A 3 -8.07 2.25 -10.08
N THR A 4 -7.36 1.18 -10.43
CA THR A 4 -6.18 0.73 -9.68
C THR A 4 -5.05 1.74 -9.91
N ALA A 5 -4.24 2.03 -8.90
CA ALA A 5 -3.09 2.92 -9.10
C ALA A 5 -2.06 2.22 -10.02
N PRO A 6 -1.48 2.92 -11.00
CA PRO A 6 -0.45 2.35 -11.85
C PRO A 6 0.90 2.33 -11.10
N VAL A 7 1.11 1.33 -10.25
CA VAL A 7 2.44 1.10 -9.69
C VAL A 7 3.32 0.47 -10.76
N LYS A 8 4.33 1.22 -11.21
CA LYS A 8 5.29 0.78 -12.23
C LYS A 8 6.36 -0.11 -11.62
N LYS A 9 6.83 -1.11 -12.39
CA LYS A 9 8.02 -1.91 -12.08
C LYS A 9 9.22 -1.31 -12.86
N PRO A 10 10.44 -1.25 -12.28
CA PRO A 10 10.83 -1.72 -10.96
C PRO A 10 10.24 -0.86 -9.83
N LEU A 11 9.99 -1.48 -8.67
CA LEU A 11 9.46 -0.77 -7.50
C LEU A 11 10.56 0.12 -6.90
N VAL A 12 10.31 1.43 -6.84
CA VAL A 12 11.23 2.40 -6.23
C VAL A 12 10.54 3.03 -5.03
N PHE A 13 11.16 2.94 -3.86
CA PHE A 13 10.62 3.50 -2.61
C PHE A 13 11.34 4.78 -2.20
N GLU A 14 10.58 5.76 -1.77
CA GLU A 14 11.08 7.01 -1.20
C GLU A 14 10.93 7.00 0.33
N TRP A 15 12.00 6.58 0.99
CA TRP A 15 12.14 6.62 2.44
C TRP A 15 12.99 7.81 2.87
N ASP A 16 12.49 8.60 3.82
CA ASP A 16 13.19 9.69 4.48
C ASP A 16 13.07 9.60 6.01
N THR A 17 13.71 10.53 6.72
CA THR A 17 13.67 10.57 8.19
C THR A 17 12.27 10.75 8.75
N GLY A 18 11.33 11.32 7.96
CA GLY A 18 9.95 11.55 8.36
C GLY A 18 9.05 10.31 8.28
N ASN A 19 9.36 9.34 7.41
CA ASN A 19 8.54 8.13 7.25
C ASN A 19 9.24 6.81 7.64
N LYS A 20 10.58 6.75 7.63
CA LYS A 20 11.35 5.51 7.80
C LYS A 20 11.20 4.84 9.17
N GLU A 21 11.06 5.62 10.24
CA GLU A 21 10.94 5.06 11.61
C GLU A 21 9.52 5.14 12.17
N LYS A 22 8.67 5.94 11.52
CA LYS A 22 7.34 6.26 12.01
C LYS A 22 6.48 5.01 12.17
N ASN A 23 6.51 4.12 11.18
CA ASN A 23 5.71 2.89 11.18
C ASN A 23 6.26 1.85 12.16
N VAL A 24 7.58 1.77 12.32
CA VAL A 24 8.21 0.91 13.32
C VAL A 24 7.77 1.34 14.72
N LYS A 25 7.95 2.63 15.05
CA LYS A 25 7.64 3.18 16.37
C LYS A 25 6.15 3.11 16.73
N LYS A 26 5.27 3.38 15.78
CA LYS A 26 3.82 3.49 16.04
C LYS A 26 3.06 2.17 15.83
N HIS A 27 3.53 1.32 14.92
CA HIS A 27 2.77 0.17 14.43
C HIS A 27 3.57 -1.14 14.40
N ASN A 28 4.84 -1.13 14.81
CA ASN A 28 5.73 -2.29 14.73
C ASN A 28 5.74 -2.93 13.33
N VAL A 29 5.78 -2.08 12.31
CA VAL A 29 5.91 -2.48 10.89
C VAL A 29 7.24 -1.97 10.37
N GLN A 30 8.09 -2.89 9.94
CA GLN A 30 9.39 -2.57 9.33
C GLN A 30 9.19 -2.08 7.90
N ASN A 31 10.13 -1.26 7.41
CA ASN A 31 10.06 -0.77 6.02
C ASN A 31 10.11 -1.92 5.02
N THR A 32 10.89 -2.96 5.31
CA THR A 32 10.94 -4.17 4.49
C THR A 32 9.58 -4.87 4.42
N GLU A 33 8.80 -4.89 5.51
CA GLU A 33 7.44 -5.45 5.49
C GLU A 33 6.49 -4.60 4.63
N THR A 34 6.65 -3.27 4.66
CA THR A 34 5.93 -2.38 3.77
C THR A 34 6.29 -2.66 2.31
N GLU A 35 7.57 -2.86 1.99
CA GLU A 35 8.03 -3.17 0.62
C GLU A 35 7.51 -4.53 0.15
N GLU A 36 7.54 -5.55 1.02
CA GLU A 36 7.00 -6.88 0.75
C GLU A 36 5.53 -6.85 0.33
N VAL A 37 4.71 -5.95 0.90
CA VAL A 37 3.31 -5.78 0.50
C VAL A 37 3.19 -5.46 -0.99
N PHE A 38 4.07 -4.62 -1.56
CA PHE A 38 4.05 -4.26 -2.97
C PHE A 38 4.67 -5.32 -3.88
N VAL A 39 5.66 -6.05 -3.38
CA VAL A 39 6.24 -7.19 -4.09
C VAL A 39 5.22 -8.32 -4.23
N ASN A 40 4.39 -8.52 -3.20
CA ASN A 40 3.41 -9.61 -3.13
C ASN A 40 2.03 -9.23 -3.72
N ASP A 41 2.05 -8.51 -4.85
CA ASP A 41 0.88 -8.15 -5.67
C ASP A 41 -0.33 -7.67 -4.83
N PRO A 42 -0.26 -6.46 -4.24
CA PRO A 42 -1.32 -5.96 -3.39
C PRO A 42 -2.55 -5.57 -4.21
N VAL A 43 -3.69 -5.48 -3.52
CA VAL A 43 -4.87 -4.78 -4.04
C VAL A 43 -4.70 -3.29 -3.77
N ILE A 44 -4.74 -2.46 -4.81
CA ILE A 44 -4.54 -1.02 -4.69
C ILE A 44 -5.81 -0.26 -5.01
N LEU A 45 -6.20 0.64 -4.10
CA LEU A 45 -7.44 1.40 -4.15
C LEU A 45 -7.20 2.88 -3.85
N PRO A 46 -7.98 3.81 -4.44
CA PRO A 46 -7.85 5.24 -4.16
C PRO A 46 -8.30 5.60 -2.73
N ASP A 47 -7.51 6.40 -2.03
CA ASP A 47 -7.87 7.01 -0.75
C ASP A 47 -8.68 8.29 -0.98
N ARG A 48 -9.98 8.15 -1.23
CA ARG A 48 -10.85 9.29 -1.57
C ARG A 48 -10.95 10.34 -0.47
N THR A 49 -10.74 9.95 0.79
CA THR A 49 -10.84 10.84 1.94
C THR A 49 -9.66 11.81 2.01
N HIS A 50 -8.46 11.35 1.68
CA HIS A 50 -7.24 12.16 1.80
C HIS A 50 -6.68 12.65 0.47
N SER A 51 -7.29 12.29 -0.66
CA SER A 51 -6.79 12.64 -2.01
C SER A 51 -7.12 14.06 -2.49
N GLN A 52 -7.56 14.97 -1.61
CA GLN A 52 -7.98 16.33 -2.00
C GLN A 52 -6.82 17.24 -2.38
N LYS A 53 -5.66 17.09 -1.72
CA LYS A 53 -4.46 17.91 -1.97
C LYS A 53 -3.38 17.17 -2.76
N GLU A 54 -3.34 15.86 -2.60
CA GLU A 54 -2.32 14.97 -3.16
C GLU A 54 -2.98 13.62 -3.35
N GLU A 55 -2.84 13.02 -4.54
CA GLU A 55 -3.43 11.72 -4.82
C GLU A 55 -2.80 10.63 -3.94
N ARG A 56 -3.66 9.91 -3.23
CA ARG A 56 -3.27 8.88 -2.26
C ARG A 56 -3.99 7.59 -2.54
N TYR A 57 -3.33 6.51 -2.16
CA TYR A 57 -3.80 5.16 -2.36
C TYR A 57 -3.59 4.33 -1.11
N PHE A 58 -4.43 3.30 -0.98
CA PHE A 58 -4.22 2.20 -0.06
C PHE A 58 -3.75 0.98 -0.84
N ALA A 59 -2.65 0.37 -0.39
CA ALA A 59 -2.26 -0.97 -0.77
C ALA A 59 -2.65 -1.95 0.35
N PHE A 60 -3.50 -2.91 0.04
CA PHE A 60 -3.84 -4.02 0.90
C PHE A 60 -3.07 -5.26 0.43
N GLY A 61 -2.25 -5.83 1.29
CA GLY A 61 -1.49 -7.01 0.91
C GLY A 61 -0.96 -7.80 2.09
N VAL A 62 -0.06 -8.72 1.77
CA VAL A 62 0.46 -9.71 2.71
C VAL A 62 1.98 -9.72 2.65
N THR A 63 2.63 -9.73 3.81
CA THR A 63 4.08 -9.85 3.93
C THR A 63 4.53 -11.30 3.69
N ASN A 64 5.83 -11.52 3.53
CA ASN A 64 6.39 -12.87 3.37
C ASN A 64 6.11 -13.77 4.58
N LYS A 65 5.94 -13.17 5.77
CA LYS A 65 5.57 -13.86 7.01
C LYS A 65 4.06 -14.02 7.20
N GLY A 66 3.25 -13.67 6.20
CA GLY A 66 1.79 -13.81 6.26
C GLY A 66 1.06 -12.70 7.02
N ARG A 67 1.74 -11.62 7.43
CA ARG A 67 1.05 -10.48 8.07
C ARG A 67 0.23 -9.73 7.03
N LYS A 68 -1.02 -9.44 7.35
CA LYS A 68 -1.91 -8.66 6.49
C LYS A 68 -1.80 -7.18 6.84
N LEU A 69 -1.21 -6.41 5.94
CA LEU A 69 -0.95 -4.98 6.16
C LEU A 69 -1.78 -4.13 5.21
N ILE A 70 -2.09 -2.92 5.68
CA ILE A 70 -2.57 -1.82 4.86
C ILE A 70 -1.49 -0.73 4.84
N VAL A 71 -1.17 -0.24 3.66
CA VAL A 71 -0.20 0.82 3.44
C VAL A 71 -0.90 2.00 2.77
N SER A 72 -0.88 3.16 3.41
CA SER A 72 -1.24 4.42 2.74
C SER A 72 0.01 4.99 2.10
N PHE A 73 -0.07 5.34 0.82
CA PHE A 73 1.05 5.87 0.06
C PHE A 73 0.59 6.88 -1.00
N THR A 74 1.56 7.60 -1.53
CA THR A 74 1.38 8.45 -2.72
C THR A 74 2.44 8.09 -3.76
N LEU A 75 2.20 8.46 -5.01
CA LEU A 75 3.17 8.33 -6.09
C LEU A 75 3.85 9.68 -6.34
N ARG A 76 5.18 9.66 -6.43
CA ARG A 76 6.04 10.84 -6.65
C ARG A 76 6.91 10.62 -7.90
N GLY A 77 7.57 11.69 -8.34
CA GLY A 77 8.30 11.75 -9.61
C GLY A 77 7.43 12.29 -10.74
N GLU A 78 8.06 12.77 -11.80
CA GLU A 78 7.37 13.34 -12.97
C GLU A 78 6.45 12.33 -13.65
N GLN A 79 6.80 11.04 -13.56
CA GLN A 79 6.04 9.95 -14.18
C GLN A 79 5.34 9.05 -13.15
N GLN A 80 5.19 9.51 -11.90
CA GLN A 80 4.58 8.78 -10.79
C GLN A 80 5.23 7.41 -10.53
N GLU A 81 6.55 7.32 -10.70
CA GLU A 81 7.31 6.07 -10.63
C GLU A 81 7.84 5.72 -9.23
N ARG A 82 7.77 6.65 -8.27
CA ARG A 82 8.27 6.44 -6.90
C ARG A 82 7.13 6.29 -5.91
N ILE A 83 7.16 5.22 -5.12
CA ILE A 83 6.22 4.97 -4.04
C ILE A 83 6.73 5.68 -2.80
N ARG A 84 5.96 6.61 -2.24
CA ARG A 84 6.25 7.22 -0.94
C ARG A 84 5.27 6.70 0.11
N PRO A 85 5.69 5.75 0.96
CA PRO A 85 4.86 5.30 2.07
C PRO A 85 4.61 6.43 3.07
N ILE A 86 3.36 6.56 3.51
CA ILE A 86 2.90 7.58 4.46
C ILE A 86 2.62 6.92 5.82
N MET A 87 2.01 5.73 5.79
CA MET A 87 1.65 4.93 6.96
C MET A 87 1.56 3.46 6.58
N SER A 88 1.97 2.57 7.48
CA SER A 88 1.78 1.12 7.36
C SER A 88 1.37 0.53 8.71
N ARG A 89 0.36 -0.32 8.72
CA ARG A 89 -0.14 -1.01 9.93
C ARG A 89 -0.84 -2.32 9.59
N ASP A 90 -1.13 -3.11 10.61
CA ASP A 90 -1.98 -4.28 10.46
C ASP A 90 -3.40 -3.89 10.00
N GLN A 91 -3.97 -4.71 9.12
CA GLN A 91 -5.37 -4.62 8.74
C GLN A 91 -6.25 -4.99 9.92
N SER A 92 -7.27 -4.18 10.18
CA SER A 92 -8.39 -4.49 11.07
C SER A 92 -9.23 -5.66 10.54
N LYS A 93 -10.09 -6.24 11.38
CA LYS A 93 -10.98 -7.34 10.96
C LYS A 93 -11.84 -6.97 9.75
N LYS A 94 -12.38 -5.75 9.71
CA LYS A 94 -13.20 -5.25 8.60
C LYS A 94 -12.37 -5.08 7.32
N GLU A 95 -11.17 -4.52 7.43
CA GLU A 95 -10.27 -4.35 6.29
C GLU A 95 -9.80 -5.70 5.72
N ARG A 96 -9.59 -6.72 6.57
CA ARG A 96 -9.23 -8.07 6.11
C ARG A 96 -10.35 -8.72 5.30
N ALA A 97 -11.60 -8.54 5.72
CA ALA A 97 -12.76 -9.04 4.99
C ALA A 97 -12.89 -8.33 3.63
N TYR A 98 -12.77 -7.01 3.64
CA TYR A 98 -12.80 -6.20 2.42
C TYR A 98 -11.65 -6.55 1.45
N TYR A 99 -10.42 -6.72 1.95
CA TYR A 99 -9.28 -7.17 1.16
C TYR A 99 -9.54 -8.54 0.52
N GLN A 100 -10.13 -9.47 1.25
CA GLN A 100 -10.41 -10.81 0.73
C GLN A 100 -11.44 -10.78 -0.40
N GLU A 101 -12.48 -9.96 -0.27
CA GLU A 101 -13.50 -9.76 -1.29
C GLU A 101 -12.88 -9.17 -2.56
N GLU A 102 -12.19 -8.04 -2.45
CA GLU A 102 -11.51 -7.38 -3.57
C GLU A 102 -10.47 -8.29 -4.24
N LYS A 103 -9.68 -9.04 -3.45
CA LYS A 103 -8.70 -10.00 -4.00
C LYS A 103 -9.38 -11.12 -4.79
N SER A 104 -10.53 -11.60 -4.33
CA SER A 104 -11.28 -12.63 -5.04
C SER A 104 -11.83 -12.14 -6.38
N GLU A 105 -12.25 -10.87 -6.45
CA GLU A 105 -12.74 -10.25 -7.69
C GLU A 105 -11.60 -10.02 -8.68
N VAL A 106 -10.45 -9.49 -8.22
CA VAL A 106 -9.25 -9.32 -9.07
C VAL A 106 -8.76 -10.65 -9.63
N THR A 107 -8.93 -11.75 -8.90
CA THR A 107 -8.54 -13.09 -9.36
C THR A 107 -9.51 -13.67 -10.40
N LYS A 108 -10.79 -13.29 -10.36
CA LYS A 108 -11.80 -13.74 -11.34
C LYS A 108 -11.72 -13.02 -12.69
N GLU A 109 -11.18 -11.80 -12.70
CA GLU A 109 -11.04 -10.97 -13.90
C GLU A 109 -9.72 -11.22 -14.67
N LYS A 110 -8.82 -12.04 -14.12
CA LYS A 110 -7.56 -12.48 -14.77
C LYS A 110 -7.77 -13.84 -15.46
#